data_AF-A0A561F217-F1
#
_entry.id   AF-A0A561F217-F1
#
_cell.length_a   1.000
_cell.length_b   1.000
_cell.length_c   1.000
_cell.angle_alpha   90.00
_cell.angle_beta   90.00
_cell.angle_gamma   90.00
#
_symmetry.space_group_name_H-M   'P 1'
#
loop_
_entity.id
_entity.type
_entity.pdbx_description
1 polymer ?
#
loop_
_entity_poly.entity_id
_entity_poly.type
_entity_poly.pdbx_seq_one_letter_code
_entity_poly.pdbx_strand_id
1 'polypeptide(L)'
;MTSTGSPRSTPPSSAPTSTPPGLENGGAGVGPPPVDRRKSGSKHHLICDGNGTPLKVITTGGNVPDITQALAVVDGVQPVAGRPGRPRKRPKSLLGDKGYDSRHVRRELLRRRILPVISRRGEPDIRGLGKLRYVVEQTFALLHQFKRLAVRWERRLDLHDSLISLACALICWRRLNKPTL
;
A
#
# COMPACT_ATOMS: atom_id res chain seq x y z
N MET A 1 77.73 30.74 13.20
CA MET A 1 78.08 29.32 13.43
C MET A 1 77.26 28.91 14.65
N THR A 2 76.22 28.10 14.64
CA THR A 2 75.77 26.89 13.92
C THR A 2 74.22 26.90 13.93
N SER A 3 73.51 26.70 12.81
CA SER A 3 72.96 25.42 12.31
C SER A 3 72.26 24.55 13.35
N THR A 4 70.92 24.48 13.29
CA THR A 4 70.15 23.22 13.24
C THR A 4 68.73 23.48 12.72
N GLY A 5 68.37 22.76 11.66
CA GLY A 5 67.10 22.91 10.95
C GLY A 5 65.91 22.27 11.65
N SER A 6 64.74 22.88 11.46
CA SER A 6 63.43 22.29 11.78
C SER A 6 62.97 21.35 10.66
N PRO A 7 62.53 20.13 10.96
CA PRO A 7 61.86 19.29 9.98
C PRO A 7 60.38 19.68 9.85
N ARG A 8 59.93 19.63 8.60
CA ARG A 8 58.57 19.81 8.11
C ARG A 8 57.68 18.66 8.58
N SER A 9 56.54 18.94 9.22
CA SER A 9 55.46 17.97 9.41
C SER A 9 54.17 18.49 8.79
N THR A 10 53.90 18.09 7.54
CA THR A 10 52.57 18.15 6.93
C THR A 10 51.70 17.04 7.54
N PRO A 11 50.44 17.29 7.92
CA PRO A 11 49.55 16.22 8.37
C PRO A 11 49.17 15.31 7.17
N PRO A 12 49.00 14.00 7.37
CA PRO A 12 48.47 13.13 6.33
C PRO A 12 46.98 13.44 6.10
N SER A 13 46.66 13.82 4.87
CA SER A 13 45.30 13.89 4.34
C SER A 13 44.74 12.47 4.23
N SER A 14 43.85 12.07 5.15
CA SER A 14 43.02 10.88 5.02
C SER A 14 41.80 11.21 4.17
N ALA A 15 41.92 11.05 2.86
CA ALA A 15 40.76 10.98 1.98
C ALA A 15 39.92 9.74 2.35
N PRO A 16 38.61 9.84 2.62
CA PRO A 16 37.78 8.66 2.81
C PRO A 16 37.63 7.96 1.45
N THR A 17 38.13 6.72 1.38
CA THR A 17 37.86 5.77 0.30
C THR A 17 36.35 5.56 0.18
N SER A 18 35.71 6.27 -0.75
CA SER A 18 34.33 6.01 -1.14
C SER A 18 34.30 4.74 -1.98
N THR A 19 34.04 3.60 -1.35
CA THR A 19 33.58 2.40 -2.04
C THR A 19 32.32 2.77 -2.84
N PRO A 20 32.23 2.46 -4.14
CA PRO A 20 31.03 2.77 -4.90
C PRO A 20 29.85 1.97 -4.32
N PRO A 21 28.68 2.60 -4.07
CA PRO A 21 27.51 1.86 -3.64
C PRO A 21 27.14 0.86 -4.74
N GLY A 22 27.07 -0.41 -4.37
CA GLY A 22 26.62 -1.48 -5.25
C GLY A 22 25.21 -1.20 -5.77
N LEU A 23 24.97 -1.58 -7.03
CA LEU A 23 23.73 -1.34 -7.76
C LEU A 23 22.47 -1.58 -6.91
N GLU A 24 21.74 -0.50 -6.68
CA GLU A 24 20.46 -0.48 -5.99
C GLU A 24 19.38 -1.10 -6.89
N ASN A 25 19.11 -2.39 -6.71
CA ASN A 25 17.95 -3.04 -7.31
C ASN A 25 16.68 -2.68 -6.53
N GLY A 26 16.17 -1.46 -6.70
CA GLY A 26 14.92 -1.05 -6.06
C GLY A 26 14.32 0.18 -6.74
N GLY A 27 13.36 -0.04 -7.65
CA GLY A 27 12.54 1.07 -8.16
C GLY A 27 11.66 1.67 -7.05
N ALA A 28 11.10 2.86 -7.28
CA ALA A 28 10.14 3.47 -6.35
C ALA A 28 9.01 2.48 -5.96
N GLY A 29 8.59 2.50 -4.69
CA GLY A 29 7.56 1.59 -4.17
C GLY A 29 8.06 0.16 -3.90
N VAL A 30 9.37 -0.03 -3.79
CA VAL A 30 10.01 -1.29 -3.40
C VAL A 30 10.77 -1.06 -2.09
N GLY A 31 10.60 -1.95 -1.11
CA GLY A 31 11.33 -1.87 0.16
C GLY A 31 11.51 -3.25 0.79
N PRO A 32 12.63 -3.51 1.48
CA PRO A 32 12.92 -4.83 2.04
C PRO A 32 11.95 -5.14 3.21
N PRO A 33 11.21 -6.26 3.19
CA PRO A 33 10.22 -6.62 4.20
C PRO A 33 10.89 -6.86 5.56
N PRO A 34 10.14 -6.68 6.67
CA PRO A 34 10.69 -6.63 8.02
C PRO A 34 11.32 -7.94 8.51
N VAL A 35 10.98 -9.08 7.91
CA VAL A 35 11.45 -10.42 8.30
C VAL A 35 12.48 -11.03 7.33
N ASP A 36 12.66 -10.46 6.14
CA ASP A 36 13.61 -10.96 5.13
C ASP A 36 14.23 -9.79 4.34
N ARG A 37 15.34 -9.25 4.85
CA ARG A 37 16.01 -8.06 4.29
C ARG A 37 16.62 -8.27 2.90
N ARG A 38 16.55 -9.48 2.32
CA ARG A 38 17.06 -9.81 0.98
C ARG A 38 15.99 -9.79 -0.13
N LYS A 39 14.69 -9.76 0.19
CA LYS A 39 13.61 -9.85 -0.82
C LYS A 39 12.81 -8.56 -0.95
N SER A 40 13.21 -7.68 -1.84
CA SER A 40 12.49 -6.46 -2.20
C SER A 40 11.04 -6.77 -2.65
N GLY A 41 10.04 -6.45 -1.83
CA GLY A 41 8.63 -6.77 -2.09
C GLY A 41 7.74 -5.53 -2.22
N SER A 42 6.56 -5.69 -2.81
CA SER A 42 5.51 -4.66 -2.86
C SER A 42 4.23 -5.15 -2.22
N LYS A 43 3.46 -4.22 -1.66
CA LYS A 43 2.16 -4.44 -1.07
C LYS A 43 1.11 -3.66 -1.85
N HIS A 44 -0.08 -4.23 -1.96
CA HIS A 44 -1.25 -3.57 -2.51
C HIS A 44 -2.24 -3.30 -1.40
N HIS A 45 -2.59 -2.03 -1.19
CA HIS A 45 -3.65 -1.60 -0.29
C HIS A 45 -4.89 -1.35 -1.12
N LEU A 46 -5.95 -2.12 -0.89
CA LEU A 46 -7.17 -2.12 -1.70
C LEU A 46 -8.37 -1.74 -0.83
N ILE A 47 -9.23 -0.88 -1.35
CA ILE A 47 -10.60 -0.68 -0.86
C ILE A 47 -11.59 -1.09 -1.96
N CYS A 48 -12.60 -1.87 -1.58
CA CYS A 48 -13.66 -2.32 -2.47
C CYS A 48 -15.04 -2.04 -1.87
N ASP A 49 -16.08 -2.10 -2.71
CA ASP A 49 -17.46 -2.08 -2.25
C ASP A 49 -17.88 -3.42 -1.60
N GLY A 50 -19.13 -3.50 -1.12
CA GLY A 50 -19.67 -4.72 -0.50
C GLY A 50 -19.85 -5.91 -1.44
N ASN A 51 -19.74 -5.70 -2.76
CA ASN A 51 -19.76 -6.77 -3.75
C ASN A 51 -18.34 -7.19 -4.16
N GLY A 52 -17.30 -6.43 -3.79
CA GLY A 52 -15.91 -6.66 -4.16
C GLY A 52 -15.49 -5.93 -5.45
N THR A 53 -16.18 -4.85 -5.82
CA THR A 53 -15.76 -3.94 -6.88
C THR A 53 -14.61 -3.10 -6.36
N PRO A 54 -13.40 -3.16 -6.96
CA PRO A 54 -12.26 -2.37 -6.49
C PRO A 54 -12.53 -0.87 -6.73
N LEU A 55 -12.40 -0.05 -5.69
CA LEU A 55 -12.63 1.40 -5.75
C LEU A 55 -11.31 2.18 -5.81
N LYS A 56 -10.29 1.73 -5.07
CA LYS A 56 -8.95 2.31 -5.07
C LYS A 56 -7.92 1.25 -4.67
N VAL A 57 -6.80 1.23 -5.38
CA VAL A 57 -5.60 0.47 -5.02
C VAL A 57 -4.43 1.43 -4.88
N ILE A 58 -3.56 1.20 -3.89
CA ILE A 58 -2.29 1.89 -3.70
C ILE A 58 -1.18 0.84 -3.59
N THR A 59 -0.10 1.02 -4.33
CA THR A 59 1.10 0.17 -4.26
C THR A 59 2.15 0.80 -3.36
N THR A 60 2.69 0.05 -2.40
CA THR A 60 3.80 0.50 -1.55
C THR A 60 4.90 -0.55 -1.45
N GLY A 61 6.05 -0.17 -0.87
CA GLY A 61 7.07 -1.14 -0.47
C GLY A 61 6.56 -2.13 0.57
N GLY A 62 7.14 -3.33 0.60
CA GLY A 62 6.76 -4.41 1.51
C GLY A 62 7.00 -4.12 3.00
N ASN A 63 7.90 -3.19 3.30
CA ASN A 63 8.14 -2.69 4.65
C ASN A 63 7.12 -1.68 5.16
N VAL A 64 6.29 -1.10 4.27
CA VAL A 64 5.34 -0.08 4.68
C VAL A 64 4.26 -0.73 5.55
N PRO A 65 4.01 -0.22 6.78
CA PRO A 65 2.95 -0.72 7.63
C PRO A 65 1.58 -0.36 7.05
N ASP A 66 0.66 -1.33 7.01
CA ASP A 66 -0.61 -1.19 6.30
C ASP A 66 -1.47 -0.05 6.88
N ILE A 67 -1.36 0.16 8.20
CA ILE A 67 -2.06 1.23 8.92
C ILE A 67 -1.77 2.64 8.36
N THR A 68 -0.59 2.85 7.77
CA THR A 68 -0.20 4.14 7.19
C THR A 68 -0.98 4.47 5.92
N GLN A 69 -1.46 3.46 5.20
CA GLN A 69 -2.16 3.62 3.93
C GLN A 69 -3.68 3.59 4.08
N ALA A 70 -4.20 3.26 5.26
CA ALA A 70 -5.63 3.11 5.54
C ALA A 70 -6.46 4.35 5.16
N LEU A 71 -5.98 5.54 5.54
CA LEU A 71 -6.67 6.79 5.20
C LEU A 71 -6.44 7.20 3.75
N ALA A 72 -5.26 6.92 3.20
CA ALA A 72 -4.91 7.22 1.81
C ALA A 72 -5.82 6.47 0.83
N VAL A 73 -6.08 5.17 1.07
CA VAL A 73 -7.01 4.40 0.22
C VAL A 73 -8.44 4.93 0.31
N VAL A 74 -8.89 5.33 1.50
CA VAL A 74 -10.24 5.88 1.71
C VAL A 74 -10.41 7.23 1.02
N ASP A 75 -9.43 8.13 1.17
CA ASP A 75 -9.49 9.47 0.57
C ASP A 75 -9.29 9.46 -0.94
N GLY A 76 -8.60 8.42 -1.45
CA GLY A 76 -8.39 8.16 -2.87
C GLY A 76 -9.60 7.59 -3.61
N VAL A 77 -10.70 7.25 -2.93
CA VAL A 77 -11.94 6.82 -3.58
C VAL A 77 -12.50 7.98 -4.41
N GLN A 78 -12.67 7.76 -5.71
CA GLN A 78 -13.26 8.74 -6.60
C GLN A 78 -14.78 8.84 -6.40
N PRO A 79 -15.40 10.00 -6.66
CA PRO A 79 -16.85 10.14 -6.58
C PRO A 79 -17.54 9.17 -7.56
N VAL A 80 -18.41 8.31 -7.04
CA VAL A 80 -19.23 7.41 -7.85
C VAL A 80 -20.52 8.14 -8.24
N ALA A 81 -20.69 8.38 -9.54
CA ALA A 81 -21.88 8.98 -10.14
C ALA A 81 -22.86 7.90 -10.64
N GLY A 82 -24.01 8.31 -11.19
CA GLY A 82 -24.99 7.41 -11.82
C GLY A 82 -26.34 7.28 -11.12
N ARG A 83 -26.54 7.96 -9.98
CA ARG A 83 -27.86 8.16 -9.37
C ARG A 83 -28.15 9.65 -9.24
N PRO A 84 -29.41 10.11 -9.30
CA PRO A 84 -29.76 11.50 -9.08
C PRO A 84 -29.21 12.02 -7.74
N GLY A 85 -28.63 13.23 -7.77
CA GLY A 85 -28.03 13.89 -6.61
C GLY A 85 -26.50 13.92 -6.63
N ARG A 86 -25.89 14.39 -5.53
CA ARG A 86 -24.44 14.57 -5.41
C ARG A 86 -23.72 13.22 -5.45
N PRO A 87 -22.72 13.01 -6.33
CA PRO A 87 -21.95 11.77 -6.40
C PRO A 87 -21.39 11.37 -5.04
N ARG A 88 -21.55 10.09 -4.68
CA ARG A 88 -21.10 9.57 -3.39
C ARG A 88 -19.60 9.30 -3.46
N LYS A 89 -18.84 9.98 -2.60
CA LYS A 89 -17.38 9.77 -2.48
C LYS A 89 -17.00 8.88 -1.29
N ARG A 90 -17.80 8.85 -0.23
CA ARG A 90 -17.45 8.19 1.03
C ARG A 90 -18.40 7.04 1.38
N PRO A 91 -17.86 5.90 1.87
CA PRO A 91 -18.67 4.81 2.38
C PRO A 91 -19.34 5.20 3.71
N LYS A 92 -20.43 4.52 4.08
CA LYS A 92 -21.09 4.73 5.38
C LYS A 92 -20.30 4.08 6.53
N SER A 93 -19.72 2.93 6.23
CA SER A 93 -18.89 2.14 7.14
C SER A 93 -17.66 1.64 6.40
N LEU A 94 -16.56 1.49 7.11
CA LEU A 94 -15.33 0.90 6.60
C LEU A 94 -15.03 -0.37 7.38
N LEU A 95 -15.02 -1.50 6.69
CA LEU A 95 -14.49 -2.74 7.19
C LEU A 95 -12.97 -2.72 7.11
N GLY A 96 -12.28 -3.18 8.15
CA GLY A 96 -10.84 -3.37 8.09
C GLY A 96 -10.38 -4.48 9.01
N ASP A 97 -9.23 -5.06 8.68
CA ASP A 97 -8.59 -6.04 9.54
C ASP A 97 -8.18 -5.42 10.88
N LYS A 98 -8.07 -6.27 11.89
CA LYS A 98 -7.63 -5.93 13.25
C LYS A 98 -6.27 -5.21 13.28
N GLY A 99 -5.41 -5.46 12.29
CA GLY A 99 -4.14 -4.75 12.10
C GLY A 99 -4.29 -3.23 11.92
N TYR A 100 -5.42 -2.77 11.37
CA TYR A 100 -5.75 -1.36 11.15
C TYR A 100 -6.29 -0.65 12.40
N ASP A 101 -6.44 -1.37 13.52
CA ASP A 101 -6.90 -0.78 14.77
C ASP A 101 -5.91 0.27 15.29
N SER A 102 -6.30 1.53 15.20
CA SER A 102 -5.59 2.67 15.78
C SER A 102 -6.58 3.77 16.17
N ARG A 103 -6.32 4.41 17.31
CA ARG A 103 -7.10 5.57 17.77
C ARG A 103 -7.09 6.69 16.75
N HIS A 104 -5.97 6.92 16.07
CA HIS A 104 -5.85 7.95 15.05
C HIS A 104 -6.73 7.63 13.83
N VAL A 105 -6.59 6.42 13.26
CA VAL A 105 -7.38 5.99 12.10
C VAL A 105 -8.88 6.02 12.40
N ARG A 106 -9.32 5.49 13.56
CA ARG A 106 -10.73 5.55 13.96
C ARG A 106 -11.26 6.98 14.07
N ARG A 107 -10.50 7.89 14.70
CA ARG A 107 -10.88 9.30 14.83
C ARG A 107 -11.03 9.96 13.46
N GLU A 108 -10.10 9.70 12.55
CA GLU A 108 -10.11 10.26 11.20
C GLU A 108 -11.27 9.73 10.33
N LEU A 109 -11.63 8.45 10.50
CA LEU A 109 -12.80 7.87 9.85
C LEU A 109 -14.10 8.51 10.37
N LEU A 110 -14.23 8.69 11.69
CA LEU A 110 -15.39 9.36 12.29
C LEU A 110 -15.50 10.82 11.86
N ARG A 111 -14.39 11.57 11.78
CA ARG A 111 -14.35 12.94 11.21
C ARG A 111 -14.88 12.97 9.78
N ARG A 112 -14.64 11.90 9.00
CA ARG A 112 -15.16 11.73 7.64
C ARG A 112 -16.61 11.26 7.58
N ARG A 113 -17.26 11.04 8.72
CA ARG A 113 -18.59 10.41 8.88
C ARG A 113 -18.63 8.97 8.38
N ILE A 114 -17.54 8.24 8.57
CA ILE A 114 -17.39 6.83 8.21
C ILE A 114 -17.30 6.03 9.51
N LEU A 115 -18.19 5.05 9.69
CA LEU A 115 -18.16 4.17 10.85
C LEU A 115 -17.02 3.14 10.72
N PRO A 116 -16.01 3.12 11.61
CA PRO A 116 -14.96 2.10 11.56
C PRO A 116 -15.46 0.76 12.12
N VAL A 117 -15.65 -0.21 11.24
CA VAL A 117 -15.97 -1.61 11.57
C VAL A 117 -14.66 -2.40 11.57
N ILE A 118 -13.88 -2.20 12.62
CA ILE A 118 -12.56 -2.81 12.82
C ILE A 118 -12.56 -3.45 14.21
N SER A 119 -12.19 -4.72 14.33
CA SER A 119 -12.01 -5.38 15.64
C SER A 119 -10.92 -4.68 16.45
N ARG A 120 -11.10 -4.53 17.77
CA ARG A 120 -10.07 -3.97 18.65
C ARG A 120 -8.97 -4.99 18.93
N ARG A 121 -7.71 -4.57 18.98
CA ARG A 121 -6.60 -5.44 19.39
C ARG A 121 -6.83 -5.95 20.81
N GLY A 122 -6.57 -7.24 21.04
CA GLY A 122 -6.81 -7.91 22.34
C GLY A 122 -8.25 -8.34 22.61
N GLU A 123 -9.22 -7.90 21.81
CA GLU A 123 -10.63 -8.29 21.97
C GLU A 123 -11.04 -9.39 20.95
N PRO A 124 -12.12 -10.14 21.20
CA PRO A 124 -12.71 -11.03 20.21
C PRO A 124 -13.09 -10.28 18.93
N ASP A 125 -13.08 -10.99 17.80
CA ASP A 125 -13.50 -10.40 16.53
C ASP A 125 -15.00 -10.09 16.52
N ILE A 126 -15.37 -9.01 15.81
CA ILE A 126 -16.77 -8.64 15.61
C ILE A 126 -17.51 -9.80 14.93
N ARG A 127 -18.65 -10.22 15.48
CA ARG A 127 -19.44 -11.33 14.93
C ARG A 127 -19.83 -11.04 13.48
N GLY A 128 -19.61 -12.00 12.58
CA GLY A 128 -19.95 -11.89 11.16
C GLY A 128 -18.91 -11.14 10.30
N LEU A 129 -17.85 -10.58 10.91
CA LEU A 129 -16.78 -9.88 10.20
C LEU A 129 -16.08 -10.78 9.16
N GLY A 130 -15.93 -12.08 9.45
CA GLY A 130 -15.32 -13.04 8.51
C GLY A 130 -16.04 -13.15 7.17
N LYS A 131 -17.39 -13.12 7.16
CA LYS A 131 -18.17 -13.15 5.91
C LYS A 131 -17.94 -11.89 5.07
N LEU A 132 -17.79 -10.74 5.72
CA LEU A 132 -17.51 -9.47 5.03
C LEU A 132 -16.06 -9.40 4.56
N ARG A 133 -15.11 -9.96 5.32
CA ARG A 133 -13.70 -10.07 4.93
C ARG A 133 -13.51 -10.93 3.70
N TYR A 134 -14.29 -12.01 3.57
CA TYR A 134 -14.25 -12.89 2.40
C TYR A 134 -14.40 -12.13 1.07
N VAL A 135 -15.24 -11.09 1.01
CA VAL A 135 -15.41 -10.26 -0.20
C VAL A 135 -14.12 -9.53 -0.57
N VAL A 136 -13.41 -8.98 0.43
CA VAL A 136 -12.14 -8.29 0.24
C VAL A 136 -11.06 -9.28 -0.19
N GLU A 137 -10.97 -10.43 0.48
CA GLU A 137 -10.04 -11.51 0.17
C GLU A 137 -10.27 -12.06 -1.24
N GLN A 138 -11.52 -12.26 -1.65
CA GLN A 138 -11.87 -12.65 -3.01
C GLN A 138 -11.43 -11.59 -4.03
N THR A 139 -11.57 -10.31 -3.71
CA THR A 139 -11.16 -9.22 -4.61
C THR A 139 -9.64 -9.18 -4.78
N PHE A 140 -8.89 -9.40 -3.69
CA PHE A 140 -7.44 -9.60 -3.77
C PHE A 140 -7.07 -10.82 -4.61
N ALA A 141 -7.75 -11.95 -4.42
CA ALA A 141 -7.51 -13.16 -5.21
C ALA A 141 -7.74 -12.92 -6.71
N LEU A 142 -8.82 -12.20 -7.09
CA LEU A 142 -9.07 -11.81 -8.48
C LEU A 142 -7.98 -10.88 -9.03
N LEU A 143 -7.50 -9.94 -8.22
CA LEU A 143 -6.41 -9.05 -8.61
C LEU A 143 -5.10 -9.84 -8.81
N HIS A 144 -4.82 -10.82 -7.97
CA HIS A 144 -3.61 -11.64 -8.04
C HIS A 144 -3.69 -12.81 -9.03
N GLN A 145 -4.88 -13.13 -9.54
CA GLN A 145 -5.04 -14.08 -10.67
C GLN A 145 -4.24 -13.61 -11.89
N PHE A 146 -4.06 -12.30 -12.05
CA PHE A 146 -3.10 -11.73 -12.98
C PHE A 146 -1.69 -11.92 -12.40
N LYS A 147 -1.02 -13.04 -12.74
CA LYS A 147 0.25 -13.47 -12.12
C LYS A 147 1.34 -12.40 -12.01
N ARG A 148 1.39 -11.45 -12.95
CA ARG A 148 2.33 -10.30 -12.93
C ARG A 148 2.07 -9.30 -11.80
N LEU A 149 0.85 -9.28 -11.25
CA LEU A 149 0.50 -8.50 -10.06
C LEU A 149 0.77 -9.27 -8.76
N ALA A 150 0.71 -10.59 -8.78
CA ALA A 150 1.07 -11.42 -7.63
C ALA A 150 2.59 -11.43 -7.39
N VAL A 151 3.36 -11.56 -8.48
CA VAL A 151 4.82 -11.43 -8.48
C VAL A 151 5.18 -10.24 -9.35
N ARG A 152 5.63 -9.15 -8.71
CA ARG A 152 6.03 -7.93 -9.41
C ARG A 152 7.33 -8.18 -10.19
N TRP A 153 7.23 -8.15 -11.51
CA TRP A 153 8.40 -8.20 -12.41
C TRP A 153 8.81 -6.79 -12.87
N GLU A 154 7.88 -5.85 -12.76
CA GLU A 154 8.00 -4.48 -13.26
C GLU A 154 8.86 -3.66 -12.30
N ARG A 155 10.05 -3.25 -12.77
CA ARG A 155 10.94 -2.38 -11.99
C ARG A 155 10.35 -0.99 -11.79
N ARG A 156 9.63 -0.46 -12.79
CA ARG A 156 9.00 0.87 -12.70
C ARG A 156 7.61 0.80 -12.08
N LEU A 157 7.34 1.71 -11.16
CA LEU A 157 6.08 1.77 -10.42
C LEU A 157 4.90 2.20 -11.30
N ASP A 158 5.11 3.11 -12.22
CA ASP A 158 4.09 3.62 -13.15
C ASP A 158 3.53 2.54 -14.08
N LEU A 159 4.39 1.65 -14.60
CA LEU A 159 3.98 0.49 -15.37
C LEU A 159 3.18 -0.49 -14.51
N HIS A 160 3.62 -0.73 -13.28
CA HIS A 160 2.92 -1.61 -12.34
C HIS A 160 1.54 -1.07 -11.98
N ASP A 161 1.43 0.21 -11.65
CA ASP A 161 0.17 0.88 -11.33
C ASP A 161 -0.78 0.93 -12.54
N SER A 162 -0.23 1.03 -13.76
CA SER A 162 -1.02 0.92 -15.00
C SER A 162 -1.60 -0.49 -15.17
N LEU A 163 -0.82 -1.54 -14.90
CA LEU A 163 -1.30 -2.93 -14.94
C LEU A 163 -2.36 -3.20 -13.87
N ILE A 164 -2.18 -2.65 -12.66
CA ILE A 164 -3.19 -2.71 -11.59
C ILE A 164 -4.48 -2.04 -12.08
N SER A 165 -4.38 -0.84 -12.64
CA SER A 165 -5.53 -0.09 -13.12
C SER A 165 -6.28 -0.86 -14.22
N LEU A 166 -5.56 -1.50 -15.14
CA LEU A 166 -6.13 -2.37 -16.15
C LEU A 166 -6.82 -3.60 -15.55
N ALA A 167 -6.20 -4.27 -14.57
CA ALA A 167 -6.79 -5.40 -13.88
C ALA A 167 -8.08 -5.01 -13.13
N CYS A 168 -8.08 -3.86 -12.43
CA CYS A 168 -9.27 -3.31 -11.80
C CYS A 168 -10.38 -3.03 -12.84
N ALA A 169 -10.05 -2.44 -13.98
CA ALA A 169 -11.01 -2.19 -15.06
C ALA A 169 -11.63 -3.50 -15.59
N LEU A 170 -10.83 -4.56 -15.78
CA LEU A 170 -11.31 -5.87 -16.20
C LEU A 170 -12.22 -6.53 -15.14
N ILE A 171 -11.90 -6.39 -13.85
CA ILE A 171 -12.76 -6.87 -12.76
C ILE A 171 -14.11 -6.13 -12.78
N CYS A 172 -14.09 -4.80 -12.92
CA CYS A 172 -15.30 -3.98 -13.01
C CYS A 172 -16.14 -4.37 -14.24
N TRP A 173 -15.52 -4.50 -15.41
CA TRP A 173 -16.19 -4.91 -16.66
C TRP A 173 -16.88 -6.27 -16.53
N ARG A 174 -16.19 -7.28 -15.98
CA ARG A 174 -16.78 -8.62 -15.76
C ARG A 174 -17.95 -8.58 -14.78
N ARG A 175 -17.94 -7.68 -13.80
CA ARG A 175 -19.04 -7.52 -12.85
C ARG A 175 -20.26 -6.85 -13.48
N LEU A 176 -20.05 -5.86 -14.35
CA LEU A 176 -21.13 -5.21 -15.10
C LEU A 176 -21.82 -6.15 -16.09
N ASN A 177 -21.05 -7.04 -16.72
CA ASN A 177 -21.57 -8.00 -17.71
C ASN A 177 -22.17 -9.26 -17.11
N LYS A 178 -22.10 -9.45 -15.78
CA LYS A 178 -22.87 -10.53 -15.15
C LYS A 178 -24.33 -10.10 -15.14
N PRO A 179 -25.25 -10.87 -15.75
CA PRO A 179 -26.66 -10.62 -15.56
C PRO A 179 -26.93 -10.72 -14.05
N THR A 180 -27.39 -9.63 -13.46
CA THR A 180 -27.98 -9.66 -12.12
C THR A 180 -29.24 -10.53 -12.22
N LEU A 181 -29.10 -11.79 -11.81
CA LEU A 181 -30.22 -12.70 -11.53
C LEU A 181 -30.97 -12.23 -10.27
#